data_AF-A0A7C7JMC1-F1
#
_entry.id   AF-A0A7C7JMC1-F1
#
_cell.length_a   1.000
_cell.length_b   1.000
_cell.length_c   1.000
_cell.angle_alpha   90.00
_cell.angle_beta   90.00
_cell.angle_gamma   90.00
#
_symmetry.space_group_name_H-M   'P 1'
#
loop_
_entity.id
_entity.type
_entity.pdbx_description
1 polymer ?
#
loop_
_entity_poly.entity_id
_entity_poly.type
_entity_poly.pdbx_seq_one_letter_code
_entity_poly.pdbx_strand_id
1 'polypeptide(L)'
;MLRKRVRLKTEELRLVNEILKSFVRYGDTDKVFDKILQIFYSFWSIEAGFIALKDEDGNLRVHTAFGFLPSEVERAIYSKG
;
A
#
# COMPACT_ATOMS: atom_id res chain seq x y z
N MET A 1 23.52 4.92 -16.92
CA MET A 1 22.14 4.72 -17.42
C MET A 1 21.27 5.84 -16.84
N LEU A 2 21.00 6.90 -17.60
CA LEU A 2 20.19 8.03 -17.13
C LEU A 2 18.73 7.59 -17.01
N ARG A 3 18.18 7.56 -15.79
CA ARG A 3 16.75 7.28 -15.56
C ARG A 3 15.92 8.30 -16.35
N LYS A 4 15.09 7.81 -17.25
CA LYS A 4 14.15 8.61 -18.05
C LYS A 4 13.27 9.41 -17.08
N ARG A 5 13.31 10.74 -17.13
CA ARG A 5 12.44 11.58 -16.29
C ARG A 5 10.99 11.36 -16.74
N VAL A 6 10.19 10.73 -15.89
CA VAL A 6 8.75 10.61 -16.09
C VAL A 6 8.11 11.92 -15.64
N ARG A 7 7.36 12.58 -16.53
CA ARG A 7 6.59 13.77 -16.18
C ARG A 7 5.25 13.31 -15.63
N LEU A 8 5.08 13.42 -14.31
CA LEU A 8 3.82 13.07 -13.65
C LEU A 8 2.73 14.07 -14.04
N LYS A 9 1.51 13.57 -14.26
CA LYS A 9 0.31 14.37 -14.44
C LYS A 9 -0.11 15.00 -13.11
N THR A 10 -0.94 16.05 -13.16
CA THR A 10 -1.43 16.75 -11.95
C THR A 10 -2.11 15.81 -10.95
N GLU A 11 -2.83 14.81 -11.43
CA GLU A 11 -3.52 13.82 -10.59
C GLU A 11 -2.55 12.86 -9.90
N GLU A 12 -1.52 12.39 -10.60
CA GLU A 12 -0.48 11.54 -10.02
C GLU A 12 0.33 12.30 -8.95
N LEU A 13 0.61 13.58 -9.18
CA LEU A 13 1.24 14.45 -8.16
C LEU A 13 0.35 14.64 -6.94
N ARG A 14 -0.97 14.77 -7.14
CA ARG A 14 -1.93 14.86 -6.04
C ARG A 14 -1.97 13.55 -5.24
N LEU A 15 -1.97 12.40 -5.91
CA LEU A 15 -1.88 11.09 -5.28
C LEU A 15 -0.62 10.98 -4.42
N VAL A 16 0.55 11.28 -4.98
CA VAL A 16 1.83 11.25 -4.24
C VAL A 16 1.79 12.18 -3.04
N ASN A 17 1.25 13.39 -3.18
CA ASN A 17 1.15 14.34 -2.08
C ASN A 17 0.25 13.83 -0.95
N GLU A 18 -0.89 13.20 -1.26
CA GLU A 18 -1.78 12.62 -0.24
C GLU A 18 -1.12 11.46 0.52
N ILE A 19 -0.34 10.62 -0.18
CA ILE A 19 0.46 9.56 0.45
C ILE A 19 1.55 10.16 1.35
N LEU A 20 2.28 11.18 0.90
CA LEU A 20 3.32 11.81 1.73
C LEU A 20 2.72 12.44 2.99
N LYS A 21 1.52 13.05 2.90
CA LYS A 21 0.81 13.58 4.06
C LYS A 21 0.46 12.50 5.09
N SER A 22 0.14 11.26 4.68
CA SER A 22 -0.14 10.19 5.64
C SER A 22 1.10 9.85 6.48
N PHE A 23 2.29 9.80 5.87
CA PHE A 23 3.54 9.57 6.59
C PHE A 23 3.89 10.68 7.60
N VAL A 24 3.56 11.94 7.30
CA VAL A 24 3.83 13.07 8.21
C VAL A 24 2.80 13.14 9.34
N ARG A 25 1.54 12.81 9.05
CA ARG A 25 0.42 12.97 10.00
C ARG A 25 0.33 11.84 11.02
N TYR A 26 0.67 10.61 10.63
CA TYR A 26 0.56 9.45 11.51
C TYR A 26 1.97 8.99 11.91
N GLY A 27 2.22 8.90 13.22
CA GLY A 27 3.45 8.31 13.75
C GLY A 27 3.43 6.78 13.85
N ASP A 28 2.29 6.17 13.51
CA ASP A 28 2.03 4.74 13.59
C ASP A 28 1.93 4.17 12.18
N THR A 29 2.82 3.22 11.86
CA THR A 29 2.95 2.59 10.54
C THR A 29 1.66 1.91 10.08
N ASP A 30 0.91 1.31 11.00
CA ASP A 30 -0.33 0.58 10.66
C ASP A 30 -1.38 1.55 10.13
N LYS A 31 -1.54 2.68 10.82
CA LYS A 31 -2.44 3.76 10.41
C LYS A 31 -2.02 4.42 9.10
N VAL A 32 -0.72 4.52 8.85
CA VAL A 32 -0.20 5.00 7.57
C VAL A 32 -0.65 4.07 6.45
N PHE A 33 -0.45 2.76 6.61
CA PHE A 33 -0.79 1.78 5.59
C PHE A 33 -2.29 1.70 5.30
N ASP A 34 -3.12 1.71 6.35
CA ASP A 34 -4.58 1.80 6.20
C ASP A 34 -4.97 3.04 5.38
N LYS A 35 -4.33 4.18 5.66
CA LYS A 35 -4.63 5.40 4.93
C LYS A 35 -4.20 5.33 3.47
N ILE A 36 -3.04 4.73 3.18
CA ILE A 36 -2.56 4.54 1.81
C ILE A 36 -3.53 3.66 1.02
N LEU A 37 -4.01 2.55 1.60
CA LEU A 37 -4.99 1.69 0.95
C LEU A 37 -6.31 2.42 0.66
N GLN A 38 -6.80 3.26 1.59
CA GLN A 38 -7.98 4.09 1.35
C GLN A 38 -7.78 5.11 0.21
N ILE A 39 -6.57 5.69 0.11
CA ILE A 39 -6.22 6.61 -0.97
C ILE A 39 -6.24 5.87 -2.31
N PHE A 40 -5.66 4.66 -2.39
CA PHE A 40 -5.68 3.85 -3.60
C PHE A 40 -7.09 3.42 -4.00
N TYR A 41 -7.90 2.97 -3.04
CA TYR A 41 -9.32 2.70 -3.25
C TYR A 41 -10.02 3.92 -3.87
N SER A 42 -9.84 5.11 -3.29
CA SER A 42 -10.49 6.33 -3.76
C SER A 42 -9.99 6.80 -5.13
N PHE A 43 -8.70 6.60 -5.43
CA PHE A 43 -8.07 7.10 -6.65
C PHE A 43 -8.31 6.19 -7.85
N TRP A 44 -8.26 4.87 -7.66
CA TRP A 44 -8.41 3.90 -8.74
C TRP A 44 -9.74 3.13 -8.73
N SER A 45 -10.58 3.32 -7.72
CA SER A 45 -11.84 2.56 -7.54
C SER A 45 -11.62 1.04 -7.57
N ILE A 46 -10.53 0.59 -6.97
CA ILE A 46 -10.18 -0.84 -6.88
C ILE A 46 -11.03 -1.56 -5.83
N GLU A 47 -11.43 -2.81 -6.10
CA GLU A 47 -12.34 -3.56 -5.22
C GLU A 47 -11.64 -4.17 -4.00
N ALA A 48 -10.36 -4.51 -4.14
CA ALA A 48 -9.55 -5.10 -3.08
C ALA A 48 -8.08 -4.67 -3.22
N GLY A 49 -7.38 -4.62 -2.09
CA GLY A 49 -5.96 -4.25 -2.04
C GLY A 49 -5.34 -4.57 -0.69
N PHE A 50 -4.04 -4.86 -0.69
CA PHE A 50 -3.30 -5.18 0.52
C PHE A 50 -1.88 -4.65 0.48
N ILE A 51 -1.29 -4.47 1.66
CA ILE A 51 0.13 -4.19 1.84
C ILE A 51 0.71 -5.39 2.56
N ALA A 52 1.73 -5.99 1.96
CA ALA A 52 2.51 -7.07 2.56
C ALA A 52 3.94 -6.60 2.84
N LEU A 53 4.44 -6.95 4.01
CA LEU A 53 5.82 -6.70 4.43
C LEU A 53 6.58 -8.02 4.56
N LYS A 54 7.89 -7.98 4.35
CA LYS A 54 8.75 -9.12 4.68
C LYS A 54 8.99 -9.15 6.18
N ASP A 55 8.82 -10.32 6.79
CA ASP A 55 9.27 -10.58 8.14
C ASP A 55 10.80 -10.80 8.20
N GLU A 56 11.33 -10.96 9.42
CA GLU A 56 12.76 -11.18 9.67
C GLU A 56 13.28 -12.47 9.00
N ASP A 57 12.41 -13.46 8.83
CA ASP A 57 12.70 -14.73 8.17
C ASP A 57 12.59 -14.65 6.63
N GLY A 58 12.23 -13.48 6.09
CA GLY A 58 12.10 -13.22 4.66
C GLY A 58 10.77 -13.65 4.04
N ASN A 59 9.79 -14.08 4.84
CA ASN A 59 8.45 -14.42 4.37
C ASN A 59 7.61 -13.14 4.17
N LEU A 60 6.82 -13.09 3.10
CA LEU A 60 5.85 -12.00 2.90
C LEU A 60 4.59 -12.28 3.71
N ARG A 61 4.27 -11.37 4.62
CA ARG A 61 3.04 -11.39 5.41
C ARG A 61 2.19 -10.18 5.10
N VAL A 62 0.89 -10.40 4.92
CA VAL A 62 -0.07 -9.30 4.78
C VAL A 62 -0.18 -8.55 6.10
N HIS A 63 0.02 -7.24 6.03
CA HIS A 63 0.01 -6.35 7.18
C HIS A 63 -1.32 -5.60 7.32
N THR A 64 -1.88 -5.14 6.20
CA THR A 64 -3.23 -4.58 6.12
C THR A 64 -3.85 -4.90 4.76
N ALA A 65 -5.18 -5.02 4.73
CA ALA A 65 -5.93 -5.37 3.54
C ALA A 65 -7.38 -4.85 3.61
N PHE A 66 -7.99 -4.61 2.45
CA PHE A 66 -9.43 -4.38 2.32
C PHE A 66 -9.97 -5.19 1.13
N GLY A 67 -11.27 -5.48 1.16
CA GLY A 67 -11.93 -6.25 0.09
C GLY A 67 -11.63 -7.75 0.14
N PHE A 68 -11.05 -8.25 1.24
CA PHE A 68 -10.79 -9.67 1.47
C PHE A 68 -11.53 -10.15 2.73
N LEU A 69 -11.88 -11.43 2.77
CA LEU A 69 -12.35 -12.09 3.98
C LEU A 69 -11.18 -12.33 4.95
N PRO A 70 -11.41 -12.32 6.28
CA PRO A 70 -10.35 -12.60 7.25
C PRO A 70 -9.60 -13.91 7.00
N SER A 71 -10.32 -14.97 6.60
CA SER A 71 -9.74 -16.27 6.25
C SER A 71 -8.84 -16.24 5.01
N GLU A 72 -9.03 -15.28 4.10
CA GLU A 72 -8.18 -15.12 2.92
C GLU A 72 -6.88 -14.41 3.30
N VAL A 73 -6.95 -13.43 4.19
CA VAL A 73 -5.78 -12.71 4.71
C VAL A 73 -4.89 -13.64 5.54
N GLU A 74 -5.47 -14.46 6.40
CA GLU A 74 -4.73 -15.43 7.23
C GLU A 74 -4.01 -16.50 6.39
N ARG A 75 -4.58 -16.89 5.25
CA ARG A 75 -3.98 -17.86 4.33
C ARG A 75 -2.91 -17.26 3.42
N ALA A 76 -2.85 -15.93 3.30
CA ALA A 76 -1.91 -15.22 2.45
C ALA A 76 -0.51 -15.11 3.09
N ILE A 77 0.08 -16.24 3.48
CA ILE A 77 1.52 -16.35 3.69
C ILE A 77 2.11 -16.72 2.33
N TYR A 78 2.56 -15.71 1.57
CA TYR A 78 3.24 -15.95 0.30
C TYR A 78 4.65 -16.46 0.59
N SER A 79 4.77 -17.79 0.74
CA SER A 79 6.05 -18.48 0.82
C SER A 79 6.71 -18.43 -0.56
N LYS A 80 7.59 -17.42 -0.76
CA LYS A 80 8.46 -17.20 -1.92
C LYS A 80 7.75 -16.96 -3.26
N GLY A 81 7.93 -15.75 -3.79
CA GLY A 81 8.06 -15.56 -5.24
C GLY A 81 9.38 -16.12 -5.74
#